data_AF-A0A9X2EFI2-F1
#
_entry.id   AF-A0A9X2EFI2-F1
#
_cell.length_a   1.000
_cell.length_b   1.000
_cell.length_c   1.000
_cell.angle_alpha   90.00
_cell.angle_beta   90.00
_cell.angle_gamma   90.00
#
_symmetry.space_group_name_H-M   'P 1'
#
loop_
_entity.id
_entity.type
_entity.pdbx_description
1 polymer ?
#
loop_
_entity_poly.entity_id
_entity_poly.type
_entity_poly.pdbx_seq_one_letter_code
_entity_poly.pdbx_strand_id
1 'polypeptide(L)'
;MTADARIDADSDRAIVDRSVDQLLVEIVGLSADDVAAFEENTELFGALPEFDSMAVAQFLTALEERLGILIEDDDVEAEDFLTYGRLTAFAERLALG
;
A
#
# COMPACT_ATOMS: atom_id res chain seq x y z
N MET A 1 -23.43 19.80 12.94
CA MET A 1 -22.52 20.09 11.81
C MET A 1 -21.16 19.49 12.14
N THR A 2 -21.06 18.15 12.13
CA THR A 2 -19.81 17.42 12.50
C THR A 2 -19.74 16.03 11.84
N ALA A 3 -20.53 15.76 10.79
CA ALA A 3 -20.52 14.47 10.10
C ALA A 3 -19.55 14.43 8.90
N ASP A 4 -19.19 15.59 8.34
CA ASP A 4 -18.37 15.75 7.12
C ASP A 4 -16.99 15.09 7.24
N ALA A 5 -16.20 15.49 8.24
CA ALA A 5 -14.79 15.11 8.34
C ALA A 5 -14.54 13.60 8.53
N ARG A 6 -15.54 12.82 9.00
CA ARG A 6 -15.40 11.36 9.11
C ARG A 6 -15.63 10.66 7.77
N ILE A 7 -16.56 11.17 6.96
CA ILE A 7 -16.88 10.60 5.64
C ILE A 7 -15.71 10.81 4.67
N ASP A 8 -15.03 11.95 4.78
CA ASP A 8 -13.84 12.23 3.98
C ASP A 8 -12.69 11.28 4.36
N ALA A 9 -12.36 11.13 5.65
CA ALA A 9 -11.29 10.25 6.10
C ALA A 9 -11.51 8.75 5.77
N ASP A 10 -12.74 8.25 5.92
CA ASP A 10 -13.08 6.87 5.51
C ASP A 10 -12.95 6.69 3.99
N SER A 11 -13.28 7.73 3.20
CA SER A 11 -13.12 7.71 1.74
C SER A 11 -11.65 7.77 1.34
N ASP A 12 -10.85 8.59 2.00
CA ASP A 12 -9.43 8.75 1.71
C ASP A 12 -8.67 7.45 2.00
N ARG A 13 -8.96 6.81 3.14
CA ARG A 13 -8.41 5.49 3.45
C ARG A 13 -8.80 4.44 2.41
N ALA A 14 -10.06 4.40 1.98
CA ALA A 14 -10.49 3.51 0.91
C ALA A 14 -9.82 3.78 -0.45
N ILE A 15 -9.39 5.03 -0.70
CA ILE A 15 -8.60 5.39 -1.89
C ILE A 15 -7.17 4.86 -1.78
N VAL A 16 -6.56 4.96 -0.59
CA VAL A 16 -5.23 4.41 -0.30
C VAL A 16 -5.24 2.89 -0.47
N ASP A 17 -6.14 2.18 0.19
CA ASP A 17 -6.26 0.72 0.12
C ASP A 17 -6.39 0.25 -1.34
N ARG A 18 -7.31 0.85 -2.09
CA ARG A 18 -7.51 0.51 -3.50
C ARG A 18 -6.28 0.81 -4.36
N SER A 19 -5.51 1.84 -4.01
CA SER A 19 -4.29 2.17 -4.73
C SER A 19 -3.20 1.14 -4.47
N VAL A 20 -3.05 0.69 -3.22
CA VAL A 20 -2.14 -0.40 -2.85
C VAL A 20 -2.52 -1.68 -3.61
N ASP A 21 -3.80 -2.07 -3.59
CA ASP A 21 -4.29 -3.26 -4.28
C ASP A 21 -3.96 -3.26 -5.77
N GLN A 22 -4.23 -2.14 -6.44
CA GLN A 22 -4.00 -2.03 -7.88
C GLN A 22 -2.52 -2.05 -8.22
N LEU A 23 -1.67 -1.42 -7.40
CA LEU A 23 -0.23 -1.44 -7.61
C LEU A 23 0.37 -2.83 -7.39
N LEU A 24 -0.15 -3.60 -6.43
CA LEU A 24 0.24 -5.01 -6.26
C LEU A 24 -0.11 -5.84 -7.51
N VAL A 25 -1.29 -5.65 -8.08
CA VAL A 25 -1.67 -6.32 -9.33
C VAL A 25 -0.79 -5.88 -10.51
N GLU A 26 -0.55 -4.57 -10.66
CA GLU A 26 0.15 -4.00 -11.82
C GLU A 26 1.66 -4.28 -11.82
N ILE A 27 2.30 -4.24 -10.66
CA ILE A 27 3.77 -4.30 -10.52
C ILE A 27 4.24 -5.70 -10.20
N VAL A 28 3.56 -6.36 -9.26
CA VAL A 28 3.92 -7.72 -8.82
C VAL A 28 3.33 -8.77 -9.77
N GLY A 29 2.28 -8.41 -10.53
CA GLY A 29 1.61 -9.31 -11.46
C GLY A 29 0.67 -10.29 -10.78
N LEU A 30 0.25 -10.00 -9.55
CA LEU A 30 -0.76 -10.79 -8.83
C LEU A 30 -2.13 -10.64 -9.48
N SER A 31 -3.00 -11.63 -9.30
CA SER A 31 -4.38 -11.48 -9.74
C SER A 31 -5.16 -10.61 -8.75
N ALA A 32 -6.16 -9.87 -9.24
CA ALA A 32 -7.03 -9.07 -8.37
C ALA A 32 -7.78 -9.95 -7.36
N ASP A 33 -8.07 -11.20 -7.70
CA ASP A 33 -8.72 -12.16 -6.79
C ASP A 33 -7.77 -12.58 -5.66
N ASP A 34 -6.46 -12.75 -5.93
CA ASP A 34 -5.47 -13.08 -4.90
C ASP A 34 -5.29 -11.91 -3.92
N VAL A 35 -5.13 -10.69 -4.46
CA VAL A 35 -4.97 -9.49 -3.63
C VAL A 35 -6.22 -9.21 -2.80
N ALA A 36 -7.42 -9.42 -3.36
CA ALA A 36 -8.68 -9.28 -2.62
C ALA A 36 -8.83 -10.31 -1.47
N ALA A 37 -8.05 -11.40 -1.49
CA ALA A 37 -8.00 -12.39 -0.42
C ALA A 37 -6.89 -12.12 0.61
N PHE A 38 -6.09 -11.06 0.44
CA PHE A 38 -5.06 -10.71 1.42
C PHE A 38 -5.69 -10.15 2.70
N GLU A 39 -5.16 -10.61 3.83
CA GLU A 39 -5.52 -10.14 5.16
C GLU A 39 -4.31 -9.42 5.78
N GLU A 40 -4.52 -8.74 6.91
CA GLU A 40 -3.47 -7.94 7.57
C GLU A 40 -2.18 -8.73 7.85
N ASN A 41 -2.30 -10.03 8.14
CA ASN A 41 -1.18 -10.92 8.46
C ASN A 41 -0.61 -11.66 7.24
N THR A 42 -1.13 -11.42 6.03
CA THR A 42 -0.61 -12.08 4.82
C THR A 42 0.81 -11.61 4.56
N GLU A 43 1.76 -12.54 4.57
CA GLU A 43 3.17 -12.26 4.27
C GLU A 43 3.33 -11.90 2.79
N LEU A 44 4.07 -10.83 2.52
CA LEU A 44 4.38 -10.36 1.17
C LEU A 44 5.87 -10.59 0.86
N PHE A 45 6.75 -9.80 1.48
CA PHE A 45 8.18 -9.88 1.23
C PHE A 45 8.77 -11.18 1.81
N GLY A 46 9.36 -11.99 0.93
CA GLY A 46 9.92 -13.31 1.26
C GLY A 46 8.94 -14.48 1.10
N ALA A 47 7.62 -14.23 1.14
CA ALA A 47 6.60 -15.23 0.84
C ALA A 47 6.23 -15.23 -0.66
N LEU A 48 6.16 -14.05 -1.27
CA LEU A 48 5.92 -13.86 -2.69
C LEU A 48 7.28 -13.67 -3.41
N PRO A 49 7.70 -14.62 -4.27
CA PRO A 49 8.94 -14.47 -5.03
C PRO A 49 8.92 -13.30 -6.01
N GLU A 50 7.73 -12.88 -6.45
CA GLU A 50 7.51 -11.73 -7.33
C GLU A 50 7.70 -10.39 -6.61
N PHE A 51 7.52 -10.35 -5.28
CA PHE A 51 7.70 -9.15 -4.47
C PHE A 51 9.15 -9.01 -4.02
N ASP A 52 10.03 -8.71 -4.97
CA ASP A 52 11.46 -8.51 -4.76
C ASP A 52 11.84 -7.03 -4.53
N SER A 53 13.13 -6.75 -4.33
CA SER A 53 13.62 -5.38 -4.11
C SER A 53 13.37 -4.43 -5.29
N MET A 54 13.35 -4.94 -6.52
CA MET A 54 13.08 -4.14 -7.72
C MET A 54 11.59 -3.84 -7.88
N ALA A 55 10.73 -4.79 -7.51
CA ALA A 55 9.29 -4.59 -7.45
C ALA A 55 8.92 -3.58 -6.36
N VAL A 56 9.55 -3.66 -5.17
CA VAL A 56 9.35 -2.69 -4.09
C VAL A 56 9.75 -1.27 -4.52
N ALA A 57 10.91 -1.09 -5.15
CA ALA A 57 11.33 0.22 -5.63
C ALA A 57 10.33 0.82 -6.65
N GLN A 58 9.87 0.01 -7.60
CA GLN A 58 8.84 0.43 -8.56
C GLN A 58 7.50 0.73 -7.87
N PHE A 59 7.12 -0.07 -6.88
CA PHE A 59 5.90 0.10 -6.11
C PHE A 59 5.89 1.44 -5.37
N LEU A 60 6.98 1.80 -4.70
CA LEU A 60 7.09 3.07 -3.99
C LEU A 60 6.97 4.26 -4.94
N THR A 61 7.70 4.25 -6.06
CA THR A 61 7.60 5.32 -7.07
C THR A 61 6.18 5.45 -7.63
N ALA A 62 5.50 4.34 -7.93
CA ALA A 62 4.13 4.38 -8.42
C ALA A 62 3.14 4.85 -7.36
N LEU A 63 3.39 4.54 -6.07
CA LEU A 63 2.60 5.01 -4.95
C LEU A 63 2.71 6.54 -4.78
N GLU A 64 3.92 7.09 -4.88
CA GLU A 64 4.18 8.54 -4.89
C GLU A 64 3.39 9.24 -5.98
N GLU A 65 3.50 8.76 -7.23
CA GLU A 65 2.80 9.36 -8.37
C GLU A 65 1.28 9.30 -8.22
N ARG A 66 0.77 8.20 -7.67
CA ARG A 66 -0.67 7.92 -7.60
C ARG A 66 -1.37 8.63 -6.45
N LEU A 67 -0.73 8.69 -5.29
CA LEU A 67 -1.26 9.35 -4.10
C LEU A 67 -0.77 10.81 -3.98
N GLY A 68 0.19 11.22 -4.81
CA GLY A 68 0.76 12.57 -4.75
C GLY A 68 1.60 12.82 -3.49
N ILE A 69 2.20 11.76 -2.95
CA ILE A 69 3.03 11.79 -1.73
C ILE A 69 4.52 11.75 -2.11
N LEU A 70 5.38 12.14 -1.17
CA LEU A 70 6.83 11.96 -1.26
C LEU A 70 7.23 10.88 -0.25
N ILE A 71 7.99 9.88 -0.69
CA ILE A 71 8.50 8.81 0.16
C ILE A 71 10.01 9.02 0.31
N GLU A 72 10.46 9.37 1.50
CA GLU A 72 11.89 9.49 1.80
C GLU A 72 12.46 8.14 2.30
N ASP A 73 13.77 7.94 2.17
CA ASP A 73 14.42 6.71 2.65
C ASP A 73 14.22 6.47 4.16
N ASP A 74 14.04 7.54 4.94
CA ASP A 74 13.80 7.49 6.38
C ASP A 74 12.33 7.16 6.73
N ASP A 75 11.40 7.27 5.77
CA ASP A 75 9.98 6.94 5.97
C ASP A 75 9.71 5.44 5.87
N VAL A 76 10.64 4.70 5.27
CA VAL A 76 10.46 3.31 4.84
C VAL A 76 11.29 2.39 5.71
N GLU A 77 10.62 1.47 6.41
CA GLU A 77 11.31 0.39 7.12
C GLU A 77 11.17 -0.93 6.37
N ALA A 78 12.20 -1.80 6.43
CA ALA A 78 12.14 -3.13 5.82
C ALA A 78 10.95 -3.96 6.35
N GLU A 79 10.52 -3.65 7.57
CA GLU A 79 9.38 -4.24 8.24
C GLU A 79 8.03 -3.91 7.60
N ASP A 80 7.90 -2.75 6.95
CA ASP A 80 6.65 -2.26 6.35
C ASP A 80 6.18 -3.16 5.19
N PHE A 81 7.11 -3.84 4.52
CA PHE A 81 6.85 -4.71 3.38
C PHE A 81 6.62 -6.17 3.74
N LEU A 82 6.79 -6.56 5.01
CA LEU A 82 6.71 -7.97 5.42
C LEU A 82 5.30 -8.54 5.27
N THR A 83 4.28 -7.74 5.54
CA THR A 83 2.88 -8.18 5.53
C THR A 83 1.98 -7.15 4.87
N TYR A 84 0.88 -7.60 4.27
CA TYR A 84 -0.09 -6.73 3.61
C TYR A 84 -0.63 -5.63 4.54
N GLY A 85 -1.00 -5.96 5.78
CA GLY A 85 -1.49 -4.95 6.73
C GLY A 85 -0.47 -3.86 7.06
N ARG A 86 0.82 -4.22 7.09
CA ARG A 86 1.91 -3.24 7.31
C ARG A 86 2.11 -2.34 6.09
N LEU A 87 2.05 -2.90 4.88
CA LEU A 87 2.17 -2.13 3.64
C LEU A 87 1.04 -1.10 3.52
N THR A 88 -0.19 -1.53 3.79
CA THR A 88 -1.36 -0.64 3.76
C THR A 88 -1.28 0.42 4.85
N ALA A 89 -0.90 0.05 6.07
CA ALA A 89 -0.69 1.01 7.17
C ALA A 89 0.42 2.03 6.86
N PHE A 90 1.50 1.62 6.19
CA PHE A 90 2.55 2.50 5.71
C PHE A 90 2.00 3.53 4.70
N ALA A 91 1.25 3.08 3.70
CA ALA A 91 0.65 3.96 2.70
C ALA A 91 -0.37 4.94 3.34
N GLU A 92 -1.19 4.46 4.27
CA GLU A 92 -2.12 5.29 5.04
C GLU A 92 -1.38 6.35 5.85
N ARG A 93 -0.29 5.98 6.53
CA ARG A 93 0.52 6.89 7.34
C ARG A 93 1.04 8.07 6.52
N LEU A 94 1.46 7.82 5.28
CA LEU A 94 2.03 8.85 4.41
C LEU A 94 0.97 9.70 3.70
N ALA A 95 -0.14 9.09 3.30
CA ALA A 95 -1.20 9.79 2.57
C ALA A 95 -2.15 10.58 3.47
N LEU A 96 -2.33 10.15 4.73
CA LEU A 96 -3.30 10.73 5.67
C LEU A 96 -2.64 11.44 6.87
N GLY A 97 -1.31 11.37 6.98
CA GLY A 97 -0.52 12.05 8.02
C GLY A 97 -0.23 13.50 7.69
#